data_AF-A0A482UP05-F1
#
_entry.id   AF-A0A482UP05-F1
#
_cell.length_a   1.000
_cell.length_b   1.000
_cell.length_c   1.000
_cell.angle_alpha   90.00
_cell.angle_beta   90.00
_cell.angle_gamma   90.00
#
_symmetry.space_group_name_H-M   'P 1'
#
loop_
_entity.id
_entity.type
_entity.pdbx_description
1 polymer ?
#
loop_
_entity_poly.entity_id
_entity_poly.type
_entity_poly.pdbx_seq_one_letter_code
_entity_poly.pdbx_strand_id
1 'polypeptide(L)'
;MINCIMVIPVSISFCSIIYKDPAFAPYLPSLVKLVVFSSAVHQFAFTVLSSMPFAVGQVQDAGLIFLSAMASYIARHCEHPENIVPTTLFILSIYTALLGVVLIIVSKLKLASLVQYLPVPVIGGYLAYIGFFCASAGLEMMGSIQIAALRDYLLVFQPRTFILIAPGLVLGIGTYILLLRKAASPYTLPMAMGASLVLFYAAMLATSTTFEQAREMGWIAPLTPASKCLHT
;
A
#
# COMPACT_ATOMS: atom_id res chain seq x y z
N MET A 1 15.68 -5.41 11.98
CA MET A 1 14.73 -4.75 12.91
C MET A 1 14.09 -3.49 12.32
N ILE A 2 14.84 -2.60 11.67
CA ILE A 2 14.31 -1.38 11.01
C ILE A 2 13.13 -1.66 10.07
N ASN A 3 13.20 -2.70 9.26
CA ASN A 3 12.12 -3.06 8.32
C ASN A 3 10.81 -3.43 9.03
N CYS A 4 10.84 -3.99 10.23
CA CYS A 4 9.62 -4.43 10.92
C CYS A 4 8.68 -3.26 11.26
N ILE A 5 9.24 -2.09 11.59
CA ILE A 5 8.45 -0.87 11.88
C ILE A 5 7.74 -0.38 10.62
N MET A 6 8.39 -0.50 9.46
CA MET A 6 7.83 -0.04 8.17
C MET A 6 6.84 -1.06 7.59
N VAL A 7 7.02 -2.36 7.85
CA VAL A 7 6.20 -3.43 7.26
C VAL A 7 4.72 -3.25 7.56
N ILE A 8 4.32 -2.96 8.80
CA ILE A 8 2.90 -2.86 9.17
C ILE A 8 2.18 -1.75 8.38
N PRO A 9 2.60 -0.47 8.46
CA PRO A 9 1.94 0.61 7.73
C PRO A 9 2.01 0.39 6.21
N VAL A 10 3.14 -0.11 5.69
CA VAL A 10 3.29 -0.41 4.26
C VAL A 10 2.34 -1.52 3.80
N SER A 11 2.20 -2.61 4.57
CA SER A 11 1.26 -3.69 4.26
C SER A 11 -0.19 -3.22 4.27
N ILE A 12 -0.57 -2.34 5.21
CA ILE A 12 -1.90 -1.72 5.24
C ILE A 12 -2.12 -0.89 3.97
N SER A 13 -1.17 -0.02 3.62
CA SER A 13 -1.24 0.78 2.39
C SER A 13 -1.33 -0.10 1.13
N PHE A 14 -0.53 -1.15 1.04
CA PHE A 14 -0.56 -2.06 -0.11
C PHE A 14 -1.88 -2.80 -0.22
N CYS A 15 -2.46 -3.23 0.91
CA CYS A 15 -3.79 -3.81 0.93
C CYS A 15 -4.84 -2.83 0.39
N SER A 16 -4.83 -1.58 0.86
CA SER A 16 -5.76 -0.54 0.36
C SER A 16 -5.57 -0.25 -1.13
N ILE A 17 -4.35 -0.36 -1.66
CA ILE A 17 -4.05 -0.18 -3.09
C ILE A 17 -4.56 -1.35 -3.93
N ILE A 18 -4.29 -2.58 -3.50
CA ILE A 18 -4.70 -3.80 -4.22
C ILE A 18 -6.23 -3.87 -4.26
N TYR A 19 -6.87 -3.64 -3.12
CA TYR A 19 -8.32 -3.81 -2.95
C TYR A 19 -9.05 -2.46 -2.90
N LYS A 20 -8.69 -1.55 -3.80
CA LYS A 20 -9.24 -0.18 -3.83
C LYS A 20 -10.70 -0.11 -4.28
N ASP A 21 -11.19 -1.13 -4.98
CA ASP A 21 -12.58 -1.16 -5.46
C ASP A 21 -13.55 -1.26 -4.26
N PRO A 22 -14.63 -0.45 -4.23
CA PRO A 22 -15.55 -0.40 -3.10
C PRO A 22 -16.19 -1.75 -2.73
N ALA A 23 -16.23 -2.72 -3.66
CA ALA A 23 -16.68 -4.08 -3.37
C ALA A 23 -15.88 -4.77 -2.25
N PHE A 24 -14.62 -4.38 -2.05
CA PHE A 24 -13.76 -4.95 -1.01
C PHE A 24 -13.84 -4.24 0.34
N ALA A 25 -14.49 -3.08 0.42
CA ALA A 25 -14.53 -2.26 1.64
C ALA A 25 -14.98 -3.03 2.90
N PRO A 26 -16.01 -3.90 2.86
CA PRO A 26 -16.42 -4.69 4.03
C PRO A 26 -15.36 -5.71 4.49
N TYR A 27 -14.51 -6.15 3.57
CA TYR A 27 -13.54 -7.24 3.77
C TYR A 27 -12.12 -6.73 4.05
N LEU A 28 -11.86 -5.42 3.91
CA LEU A 28 -10.55 -4.81 4.09
C LEU A 28 -9.84 -5.23 5.40
N PRO A 29 -10.48 -5.27 6.59
CA PRO A 29 -9.79 -5.69 7.81
C PRO A 29 -9.29 -7.14 7.76
N SER A 30 -10.02 -8.04 7.11
CA SER A 30 -9.61 -9.43 6.92
C SER A 30 -8.50 -9.54 5.87
N LEU A 31 -8.59 -8.76 4.79
CA LEU A 31 -7.58 -8.71 3.74
C LEU A 31 -6.26 -8.13 4.25
N VAL A 32 -6.29 -7.11 5.11
CA VAL A 32 -5.08 -6.56 5.75
C VAL A 32 -4.36 -7.63 6.56
N LYS A 33 -5.10 -8.41 7.37
CA LYS A 33 -4.52 -9.53 8.14
C LYS A 33 -3.86 -10.55 7.21
N LEU A 34 -4.50 -10.86 6.08
CA LEU A 34 -3.97 -11.79 5.08
C LEU A 34 -2.70 -11.25 4.42
N VAL A 35 -2.65 -9.96 4.05
CA VAL A 35 -1.48 -9.33 3.42
C VAL A 35 -0.30 -9.27 4.39
N VAL A 36 -0.54 -8.95 5.66
CA VAL A 36 0.50 -8.96 6.72
C VAL A 36 1.03 -10.38 6.92
N PHE A 37 0.13 -11.37 7.02
CA PHE A 37 0.51 -12.78 7.14
C PHE A 37 1.32 -13.26 5.93
N SER A 38 0.86 -12.94 4.71
CA SER A 38 1.57 -13.25 3.47
C SER A 38 2.97 -12.64 3.47
N SER A 39 3.12 -11.39 3.90
CA SER A 39 4.43 -10.72 3.99
C SER A 39 5.37 -11.41 4.97
N ALA A 40 4.84 -11.94 6.10
CA ALA A 40 5.62 -12.73 7.04
C ALA A 40 6.08 -14.07 6.44
N VAL A 41 5.18 -14.77 5.73
CA VAL A 41 5.51 -16.02 5.04
C VAL A 41 6.57 -15.81 3.95
N HIS A 42 6.45 -14.75 3.15
CA HIS A 42 7.46 -14.39 2.13
C HIS A 42 8.81 -14.13 2.77
N GLN A 43 8.86 -13.31 3.83
CA GLN A 43 10.11 -13.03 4.52
C GLN A 43 10.74 -14.28 5.13
N PHE A 44 9.92 -15.17 5.71
CA PHE A 44 10.38 -16.44 6.26
C PHE A 44 10.99 -17.33 5.16
N ALA A 45 10.28 -17.51 4.04
CA ALA A 45 10.77 -18.29 2.91
C ALA A 45 12.10 -17.72 2.36
N PHE A 46 12.21 -16.40 2.21
CA PHE A 46 13.45 -15.76 1.77
C PHE A 46 14.59 -15.93 2.79
N THR A 47 14.30 -15.86 4.08
CA THR A 47 15.31 -16.02 5.13
C THR A 47 15.88 -17.44 5.15
N VAL A 48 15.06 -18.45 4.87
CA VAL A 48 15.48 -19.86 4.89
C VAL A 48 16.10 -20.30 3.55
N LEU A 49 15.56 -19.85 2.42
CA LEU A 49 15.91 -20.38 1.09
C LEU A 49 16.91 -19.50 0.32
N SER A 50 17.10 -18.24 0.70
CA SER A 50 17.99 -17.34 -0.04
C SER A 50 19.46 -17.55 0.30
N SER A 51 20.30 -17.55 -0.72
CA SER A 51 21.76 -17.57 -0.59
C SER A 51 22.38 -16.17 -0.44
N MET A 52 21.56 -15.10 -0.53
CA MET A 52 22.05 -13.73 -0.42
C MET A 52 21.88 -13.19 1.01
N PRO A 53 22.96 -12.73 1.66
CA PRO A 53 22.92 -12.29 3.07
C PRO A 53 22.11 -11.00 3.31
N PHE A 54 21.66 -10.34 2.24
CA PHE A 54 20.87 -9.10 2.28
C PHE A 54 19.46 -9.29 1.69
N ALA A 55 19.01 -10.53 1.51
CA ALA A 55 17.73 -10.81 0.89
C ALA A 55 16.55 -10.35 1.76
N VAL A 56 15.71 -9.47 1.20
CA VAL A 56 14.49 -8.98 1.85
C VAL A 56 13.31 -9.44 0.99
N GLY A 57 12.56 -10.41 1.52
CA GLY A 57 11.37 -10.96 0.87
C GLY A 57 10.14 -10.18 1.27
N GLN A 58 9.86 -9.09 0.57
CA GLN A 58 8.68 -8.24 0.80
C GLN A 58 7.92 -8.02 -0.50
N VAL A 59 6.63 -7.69 -0.36
CA VAL A 59 5.80 -7.25 -1.49
C VAL A 59 6.41 -5.97 -2.09
N GLN A 60 6.45 -5.87 -3.41
CA GLN A 60 6.97 -4.70 -4.11
C GLN A 60 5.84 -3.79 -4.61
N ASP A 61 6.05 -2.48 -4.51
CA ASP A 61 5.15 -1.41 -4.94
C ASP A 61 4.86 -1.46 -6.45
N ALA A 62 5.86 -1.76 -7.26
CA ALA A 62 5.76 -1.91 -8.71
C ALA A 62 4.69 -2.95 -9.15
N GLY A 63 4.54 -4.04 -8.39
CA GLY A 63 3.58 -5.10 -8.67
C GLY A 63 2.13 -4.70 -8.36
N LEU A 64 1.93 -3.73 -7.45
CA LEU A 64 0.60 -3.37 -6.95
C LEU A 64 -0.30 -2.81 -8.05
N ILE A 65 0.27 -2.18 -9.07
CA ILE A 65 -0.47 -1.67 -10.24
C ILE A 65 -1.25 -2.81 -10.90
N PHE A 66 -0.57 -3.93 -11.15
CA PHE A 66 -1.16 -5.09 -11.80
C PHE A 66 -2.15 -5.80 -10.88
N LEU A 67 -1.80 -5.98 -9.60
CA LEU A 67 -2.68 -6.61 -8.62
C LEU A 67 -3.97 -5.80 -8.43
N SER A 68 -3.85 -4.48 -8.33
CA SER A 68 -4.99 -3.56 -8.19
C SER A 68 -5.90 -3.57 -9.41
N ALA A 69 -5.31 -3.56 -10.62
CA ALA A 69 -6.07 -3.65 -11.86
C ALA A 69 -6.83 -4.98 -11.99
N MET A 70 -6.18 -6.11 -11.68
CA MET A 70 -6.81 -7.43 -11.70
C MET A 70 -7.93 -7.54 -10.65
N ALA A 71 -7.68 -7.12 -9.41
CA ALA A 71 -8.68 -7.16 -8.35
C ALA A 71 -9.91 -6.30 -8.69
N SER A 72 -9.69 -5.08 -9.20
CA SER A 72 -10.79 -4.19 -9.63
C SER A 72 -11.54 -4.76 -10.82
N TYR A 73 -10.85 -5.41 -11.77
CA TYR A 73 -11.49 -6.09 -12.89
C TYR A 73 -12.42 -7.21 -12.42
N ILE A 74 -11.94 -8.06 -11.50
CA ILE A 74 -12.73 -9.17 -10.94
C ILE A 74 -13.94 -8.64 -10.17
N ALA A 75 -13.74 -7.61 -9.33
CA ALA A 75 -14.84 -6.99 -8.57
C ALA A 75 -15.99 -6.48 -9.46
N ARG A 76 -15.68 -5.99 -10.66
CA ARG A 76 -16.68 -5.44 -11.59
C ARG A 76 -17.37 -6.49 -12.46
N HIS A 77 -16.77 -7.67 -12.62
CA HIS A 77 -17.27 -8.73 -13.51
C HIS A 77 -17.75 -9.97 -12.76
N CYS A 78 -17.61 -10.01 -11.43
CA CYS A 78 -18.16 -11.09 -10.62
C CYS A 78 -19.63 -10.81 -10.34
N GLU A 79 -20.52 -11.68 -10.83
CA GLU A 79 -21.98 -11.54 -10.65
C GLU A 79 -22.42 -11.76 -9.19
N HIS A 80 -21.66 -12.59 -8.46
CA HIS A 80 -21.97 -13.05 -7.11
C HIS A 80 -21.05 -12.39 -6.07
N PRO A 81 -21.55 -11.45 -5.25
CA PRO A 81 -20.74 -10.71 -4.27
C PRO A 81 -19.96 -11.59 -3.29
N GLU A 82 -20.52 -12.73 -2.92
CA GLU A 82 -19.91 -13.74 -2.05
C GLU A 82 -18.63 -14.36 -2.63
N ASN A 83 -18.53 -14.39 -3.97
CA ASN A 83 -17.42 -14.99 -4.67
C ASN A 83 -16.30 -14.00 -5.01
N ILE A 84 -16.49 -12.69 -4.77
CA ILE A 84 -15.52 -11.66 -5.14
C ILE A 84 -14.16 -11.87 -4.46
N VAL A 85 -14.17 -12.03 -3.13
CA VAL A 85 -12.94 -12.23 -2.34
C VAL A 85 -12.24 -13.55 -2.70
N PRO A 86 -12.88 -14.73 -2.63
CA PRO A 86 -12.19 -15.98 -2.93
C PRO A 86 -11.69 -16.05 -4.38
N THR A 87 -12.47 -15.57 -5.36
CA THR A 87 -12.05 -15.52 -6.76
C THR A 87 -10.85 -14.61 -6.95
N THR A 88 -10.87 -13.43 -6.32
CA THR A 88 -9.75 -12.49 -6.38
C THR A 88 -8.49 -13.09 -5.78
N LEU A 89 -8.56 -13.68 -4.58
CA LEU A 89 -7.40 -14.31 -3.94
C LEU A 89 -6.84 -15.47 -4.78
N PHE A 90 -7.71 -16.30 -5.36
CA PHE A 90 -7.31 -17.41 -6.21
C PHE A 90 -6.60 -16.93 -7.48
N ILE A 91 -7.19 -15.97 -8.20
CA ILE A 91 -6.62 -15.44 -9.44
C ILE A 91 -5.29 -14.73 -9.15
N LEU A 92 -5.24 -13.84 -8.15
CA LEU A 92 -3.99 -13.15 -7.79
C LEU A 92 -2.88 -14.15 -7.42
N SER A 93 -3.20 -15.23 -6.70
CA SER A 93 -2.23 -16.27 -6.34
C SER A 93 -1.70 -17.03 -7.56
N ILE A 94 -2.58 -17.40 -8.50
CA ILE A 94 -2.17 -18.10 -9.72
C ILE A 94 -1.29 -17.21 -10.59
N TYR A 95 -1.68 -15.97 -10.84
CA TYR A 95 -0.92 -15.07 -11.71
C TYR A 95 0.44 -14.70 -11.12
N THR A 96 0.52 -14.50 -9.80
CA THR A 96 1.82 -14.26 -9.13
C THR A 96 2.71 -15.50 -9.13
N ALA A 97 2.16 -16.70 -8.96
CA ALA A 97 2.90 -17.96 -9.08
C ALA A 97 3.41 -18.18 -10.52
N LEU A 98 2.57 -17.96 -11.53
CA LEU A 98 2.95 -18.04 -12.94
C LEU A 98 4.04 -17.04 -13.28
N LEU A 99 3.94 -15.80 -12.80
CA LEU A 99 5.00 -14.80 -12.95
C LEU A 99 6.31 -15.30 -12.33
N GLY A 100 6.26 -15.90 -11.14
CA GLY A 100 7.43 -16.53 -10.50
C GLY A 100 8.07 -17.61 -11.37
N VAL A 101 7.27 -18.50 -11.96
CA VAL A 101 7.75 -19.54 -12.90
C VAL A 101 8.41 -18.92 -14.13
N VAL A 102 7.79 -17.89 -14.73
CA VAL A 102 8.37 -17.17 -15.88
C VAL A 102 9.70 -16.52 -15.51
N LEU A 103 9.80 -15.89 -14.34
CA LEU A 103 11.05 -15.29 -13.86
C LEU A 103 12.15 -16.34 -13.65
N ILE A 104 11.82 -17.53 -13.17
CA ILE A 104 12.77 -18.65 -13.05
C ILE A 104 13.26 -19.08 -14.45
N ILE A 105 12.34 -19.21 -15.43
CA ILE A 105 12.69 -19.57 -16.82
C ILE A 105 13.62 -18.51 -17.43
N VAL A 106 13.25 -17.23 -17.34
CA VAL A 106 14.06 -16.10 -17.83
C VAL A 106 15.45 -16.10 -17.20
N SER A 107 15.54 -16.36 -15.89
CA SER A 107 16.80 -16.44 -15.16
C SER A 107 17.66 -17.62 -15.62
N LYS A 108 17.06 -18.80 -15.84
CA LYS A 108 17.74 -20.01 -16.32
C LYS A 108 18.27 -19.86 -17.75
N LEU A 109 17.51 -19.19 -18.61
CA LEU A 109 17.90 -18.89 -19.99
C LEU A 109 18.91 -17.74 -20.11
N LYS A 110 19.34 -17.13 -18.98
CA LYS A 110 20.23 -15.96 -18.92
C LYS A 110 19.72 -14.77 -19.73
N LEU A 111 18.40 -14.68 -19.94
CA LEU A 111 17.75 -13.60 -20.67
C LEU A 111 17.68 -12.31 -19.83
N ALA A 112 18.11 -12.34 -18.58
CA ALA A 112 18.30 -11.13 -17.77
C ALA A 112 19.29 -10.13 -18.43
N SER A 113 20.20 -10.61 -19.29
CA SER A 113 21.05 -9.75 -20.12
C SER A 113 20.24 -8.89 -21.09
N LEU A 114 19.07 -9.36 -21.54
CA LEU A 114 18.19 -8.59 -22.43
C LEU A 114 17.58 -7.37 -21.75
N VAL A 115 17.33 -7.45 -20.43
CA VAL A 115 16.81 -6.33 -19.64
C VAL A 115 17.80 -5.15 -19.66
N GLN A 116 19.10 -5.41 -19.81
CA GLN A 116 20.13 -4.38 -19.90
C GLN A 116 20.11 -3.60 -21.23
N TYR A 117 19.44 -4.11 -22.27
CA TYR A 117 19.23 -3.39 -23.53
C TYR A 117 18.02 -2.45 -23.50
N LEU A 118 17.24 -2.42 -22.41
CA LEU A 118 16.13 -1.49 -22.30
C LEU A 118 16.66 -0.05 -22.31
N PRO A 119 16.19 0.81 -23.24
CA PRO A 119 16.60 2.19 -23.26
C PRO A 119 16.28 2.87 -21.93
N VAL A 120 17.21 3.70 -21.44
CA VAL A 120 17.01 4.50 -20.22
C VAL A 120 15.68 5.27 -20.22
N PRO A 121 15.20 5.85 -21.34
CA PRO A 121 13.88 6.49 -21.38
C PRO A 121 12.70 5.55 -21.03
N VAL A 122 12.77 4.27 -21.39
CA VAL A 122 11.71 3.29 -21.10
C VAL A 122 11.66 3.00 -19.60
N ILE A 123 12.84 2.79 -18.99
CA ILE A 123 12.96 2.58 -17.55
C ILE A 123 12.50 3.83 -16.79
N GLY A 124 12.91 5.01 -17.24
CA GLY A 124 12.51 6.29 -16.66
C GLY A 124 11.00 6.53 -16.72
N GLY A 125 10.37 6.24 -17.85
CA GLY A 125 8.90 6.35 -18.00
C GLY A 125 8.15 5.39 -17.08
N TYR A 126 8.61 4.14 -16.97
CA TYR A 126 8.03 3.15 -16.06
C TYR A 126 8.14 3.58 -14.59
N LEU A 127 9.32 4.01 -14.14
CA LEU A 127 9.54 4.49 -12.78
C LEU A 127 8.73 5.77 -12.47
N ALA A 128 8.62 6.68 -13.43
CA ALA A 128 7.79 7.88 -13.29
C ALA A 128 6.31 7.52 -13.10
N TYR A 129 5.81 6.51 -13.84
CA TYR A 129 4.44 6.04 -13.69
C TYR A 129 4.19 5.36 -12.34
N ILE A 130 5.13 4.52 -11.85
CA ILE A 130 5.02 3.95 -10.49
C ILE A 130 4.94 5.06 -9.44
N GLY A 131 5.81 6.07 -9.54
CA GLY A 131 5.80 7.22 -8.64
C GLY A 131 4.47 7.96 -8.66
N PHE A 132 3.93 8.23 -9.86
CA PHE A 132 2.61 8.84 -10.02
C PHE A 132 1.50 7.98 -9.42
N PHE A 133 1.49 6.67 -9.73
CA PHE A 133 0.50 5.73 -9.21
C PHE A 133 0.50 5.67 -7.67
N CYS A 134 1.68 5.57 -7.05
CA CYS A 134 1.82 5.57 -5.59
C CYS A 134 1.38 6.90 -4.98
N ALA A 135 1.67 8.03 -5.63
CA ALA A 135 1.21 9.34 -5.17
C ALA A 135 -0.33 9.44 -5.21
N SER A 136 -0.95 9.03 -6.32
CA SER A 136 -2.42 9.03 -6.46
C SER A 136 -3.09 8.10 -5.45
N ALA A 137 -2.57 6.88 -5.28
CA ALA A 137 -3.03 5.95 -4.25
C ALA A 137 -2.89 6.52 -2.83
N GLY A 138 -1.80 7.22 -2.54
CA GLY A 138 -1.60 7.90 -1.27
C GLY A 138 -2.64 8.99 -1.03
N LEU A 139 -2.97 9.78 -2.06
CA LEU A 139 -4.02 10.82 -1.98
C LEU A 139 -5.42 10.20 -1.77
N GLU A 140 -5.74 9.11 -2.48
CA GLU A 140 -6.99 8.34 -2.28
C GLU A 140 -7.11 7.87 -0.82
N MET A 141 -6.04 7.28 -0.30
CA MET A 141 -6.00 6.74 1.06
C MET A 141 -6.13 7.84 2.13
N MET A 142 -5.42 8.97 1.98
CA MET A 142 -5.47 10.09 2.93
C MET A 142 -6.81 10.84 2.87
N GLY A 143 -7.33 11.06 1.66
CA GLY A 143 -8.57 11.81 1.45
C GLY A 143 -9.84 10.98 1.66
N SER A 144 -9.72 9.65 1.80
CA SER A 144 -10.85 8.72 1.73
C SER A 144 -11.72 8.93 0.49
N ILE A 145 -11.08 9.22 -0.65
CA ILE A 145 -11.71 9.45 -1.96
C ILE A 145 -11.28 8.38 -2.97
N GLN A 146 -12.05 8.22 -4.04
CA GLN A 146 -11.67 7.38 -5.19
C GLN A 146 -11.39 8.27 -6.39
N ILE A 147 -10.21 8.11 -7.01
CA ILE A 147 -9.78 8.88 -8.17
C ILE A 147 -9.81 7.92 -9.37
N ALA A 148 -10.91 7.93 -10.12
CA ALA A 148 -11.06 7.09 -11.31
C ALA A 148 -10.70 7.85 -12.61
N ALA A 149 -10.96 9.15 -12.64
CA ALA A 149 -10.73 10.03 -13.79
C ALA A 149 -9.91 11.26 -13.40
N LEU A 150 -9.33 11.94 -14.42
CA LEU A 150 -8.58 13.18 -14.23
C LEU A 150 -9.40 14.29 -13.54
N ARG A 151 -10.72 14.28 -13.70
CA ARG A 151 -11.62 15.24 -13.05
C ARG A 151 -11.74 15.02 -11.54
N ASP A 152 -11.56 13.79 -11.08
CA ASP A 152 -11.71 13.43 -9.67
C ASP A 152 -10.54 13.99 -8.83
N TYR A 153 -9.43 14.39 -9.46
CA TYR A 153 -8.37 15.13 -8.77
C TYR A 153 -8.87 16.47 -8.21
N LEU A 154 -9.96 17.04 -8.75
CA LEU A 154 -10.57 18.23 -8.17
C LEU A 154 -11.17 17.98 -6.78
N LEU A 155 -11.48 16.72 -6.43
CA LEU A 155 -11.96 16.33 -5.10
C LEU A 155 -10.90 16.59 -4.02
N VAL A 156 -9.61 16.55 -4.37
CA VAL A 156 -8.49 16.83 -3.46
C VAL A 156 -8.53 18.29 -2.97
N PHE A 157 -9.05 19.21 -3.79
CA PHE A 157 -9.17 20.62 -3.45
C PHE A 157 -10.43 20.96 -2.65
N GLN A 158 -11.31 19.99 -2.39
CA GLN A 158 -12.45 20.23 -1.52
C GLN A 158 -11.96 20.49 -0.08
N PRO A 159 -12.50 21.49 0.64
CA PRO A 159 -11.99 21.88 1.95
C PRO A 159 -11.87 20.72 2.95
N ARG A 160 -12.88 19.83 2.97
CA ARG A 160 -12.90 18.66 3.86
C ARG A 160 -11.78 17.67 3.54
N THR A 161 -11.63 17.31 2.27
CA THR A 161 -10.60 16.37 1.79
C THR A 161 -9.20 16.95 1.95
N PHE A 162 -9.05 18.24 1.64
CA PHE A 162 -7.77 18.94 1.76
C PHE A 162 -7.26 18.96 3.21
N ILE A 163 -8.15 19.18 4.18
CA ILE A 163 -7.79 19.13 5.61
C ILE A 163 -7.24 17.75 6.00
N LEU A 164 -7.83 16.66 5.49
CA LEU A 164 -7.37 15.29 5.76
C LEU A 164 -6.00 15.00 5.10
N ILE A 165 -5.79 15.50 3.88
CA ILE A 165 -4.57 15.26 3.10
C ILE A 165 -3.38 16.13 3.57
N ALA A 166 -3.65 17.37 3.99
CA ALA A 166 -2.63 18.35 4.37
C ALA A 166 -1.58 17.84 5.37
N PRO A 167 -1.92 17.21 6.52
CA PRO A 167 -0.91 16.72 7.45
C PRO A 167 -0.04 15.62 6.84
N GLY A 168 -0.62 14.74 6.02
CA GLY A 168 0.14 13.71 5.31
C GLY A 168 1.10 14.28 4.28
N LEU A 169 0.70 15.33 3.54
CA LEU A 169 1.60 16.04 2.62
C LEU A 169 2.74 16.74 3.36
N VAL A 170 2.46 17.42 4.46
CA VAL A 170 3.49 18.10 5.27
C VAL A 170 4.51 17.08 5.80
N LEU A 171 4.03 15.96 6.34
CA LEU A 171 4.90 14.89 6.84
C LEU A 171 5.70 14.22 5.70
N GLY A 172 5.06 13.95 4.56
CA GLY A 172 5.70 13.36 3.39
C GLY A 172 6.79 14.25 2.79
N ILE A 173 6.48 15.52 2.54
CA ILE A 173 7.44 16.51 2.03
C ILE A 173 8.57 16.74 3.04
N GLY A 174 8.24 16.86 4.33
CA GLY A 174 9.24 16.99 5.39
C GLY A 174 10.20 15.81 5.42
N THR A 175 9.67 14.58 5.33
CA THR A 175 10.49 13.36 5.28
C THR A 175 11.35 13.32 4.02
N TYR A 176 10.80 13.67 2.86
CA TYR A 176 11.56 13.74 1.61
C TYR A 176 12.72 14.75 1.68
N ILE A 177 12.48 15.96 2.20
CA ILE A 177 13.53 16.96 2.39
C ILE A 177 14.61 16.46 3.35
N LEU A 178 14.22 15.78 4.43
CA LEU A 178 15.18 15.18 5.37
C LEU A 178 16.03 14.10 4.71
N LEU A 179 15.45 13.28 3.82
CA LEU A 179 16.17 12.25 3.07
C LEU A 179 17.13 12.84 2.03
N LEU A 180 16.84 14.01 1.46
CA LEU A 180 17.74 14.70 0.54
C LEU A 180 18.99 15.27 1.21
N ARG A 181 19.03 15.34 2.55
CA ARG A 181 20.22 15.82 3.26
C ARG A 181 21.33 14.76 3.18
N LYS A 182 22.56 15.19 2.89
CA LYS A 182 23.76 14.31 2.77
C LYS A 182 24.04 13.42 4.00
N ALA A 183 23.42 13.69 5.14
CA ALA A 183 23.56 12.93 6.39
C ALA A 183 22.29 12.14 6.77
N ALA A 184 21.44 11.80 5.80
CA ALA A 184 20.27 10.97 6.06
C ALA A 184 20.68 9.63 6.68
N SER A 185 20.13 9.36 7.86
CA SER A 185 20.39 8.13 8.58
C SER A 185 19.44 7.04 8.08
N PRO A 186 19.82 5.75 8.09
CA PRO A 186 18.89 4.65 7.78
C PRO A 186 17.63 4.63 8.69
N TYR A 187 17.65 5.37 9.81
CA TYR A 187 16.52 5.51 10.72
C TYR A 187 15.54 6.63 10.35
N THR A 188 15.84 7.49 9.37
CA THR A 188 15.01 8.66 9.05
C THR A 188 13.58 8.28 8.67
N LEU A 189 13.39 7.28 7.80
CA LEU A 189 12.07 6.79 7.40
C LEU A 189 11.28 6.17 8.57
N PRO A 190 11.81 5.17 9.30
CA PRO A 190 11.13 4.61 10.47
C PRO A 190 10.77 5.65 11.53
N MET A 191 11.68 6.58 11.82
CA MET A 191 11.43 7.63 12.81
C MET A 191 10.36 8.61 12.35
N ALA A 192 10.31 8.95 11.06
CA ALA A 192 9.25 9.79 10.51
C ALA A 192 7.88 9.11 10.62
N MET A 193 7.79 7.82 10.32
CA MET A 193 6.55 7.03 10.47
C MET A 193 6.13 6.86 11.93
N GLY A 194 7.09 6.66 12.84
CA GLY A 194 6.81 6.63 14.28
C GLY A 194 6.35 7.99 14.81
N ALA A 195 7.03 9.06 14.39
CA ALA A 195 6.69 10.43 14.78
C ALA A 195 5.31 10.84 14.28
N SER A 196 4.91 10.46 13.06
CA SER A 196 3.56 10.77 12.56
C SER A 196 2.46 10.13 13.42
N LEU A 197 2.67 8.89 13.88
CA LEU A 197 1.75 8.22 14.79
C LEU A 197 1.65 8.95 16.14
N VAL A 198 2.80 9.30 16.74
CA VAL A 198 2.87 10.02 18.01
C VAL A 198 2.19 11.40 17.90
N LEU A 199 2.47 12.13 16.81
CA LEU A 199 1.87 13.44 16.56
C LEU A 199 0.35 13.34 16.41
N PHE A 200 -0.17 12.31 15.75
CA PHE A 200 -1.61 12.07 15.62
C PHE A 200 -2.29 11.88 16.98
N TYR A 201 -1.76 10.99 17.83
CA TYR A 201 -2.31 10.76 19.17
C TYR A 201 -2.15 11.97 20.09
N ALA A 202 -1.03 12.70 20.00
CA ALA A 202 -0.83 13.94 20.74
C ALA A 202 -1.85 15.01 20.33
N ALA A 203 -2.16 15.14 19.03
CA ALA A 203 -3.18 16.05 18.54
C ALA A 203 -4.57 15.67 19.08
N MET A 204 -4.94 14.39 19.06
CA MET A 204 -6.22 13.93 19.63
C MET A 204 -6.35 14.24 21.12
N LEU A 205 -5.27 14.06 21.89
CA LEU A 205 -5.24 14.40 23.32
C LEU A 205 -5.39 15.92 23.54
N ALA A 206 -4.68 16.74 22.75
CA ALA A 206 -4.76 18.19 22.85
C ALA A 206 -6.15 18.75 22.49
N THR A 207 -6.82 18.17 21.48
CA THR A 207 -8.17 18.56 21.06
C THR A 207 -9.29 17.86 21.84
N SER A 208 -8.95 16.96 22.78
CA SER A 208 -9.90 16.11 23.50
C SER A 208 -10.87 15.37 22.58
N THR A 209 -10.42 15.00 21.38
CA THR A 209 -11.24 14.35 20.36
C THR A 209 -11.34 12.86 20.64
N THR A 210 -12.56 12.34 20.70
CA THR A 210 -12.81 10.91 20.89
C THR A 210 -12.54 10.10 19.62
N PHE A 211 -12.33 8.79 19.75
CA PHE A 211 -12.13 7.91 18.60
C PHE A 211 -13.36 7.88 17.68
N GLU A 212 -14.56 8.01 18.25
CA GLU A 212 -15.84 8.07 17.53
C GLU A 212 -15.90 9.33 16.65
N GLN A 213 -15.58 10.50 17.23
CA GLN A 213 -15.51 11.76 16.48
C GLN A 213 -14.42 11.72 15.40
N ALA A 214 -13.26 11.13 15.69
CA ALA A 214 -12.19 10.99 14.71
C ALA A 214 -12.60 10.10 13.52
N ARG A 215 -13.41 9.06 13.76
CA ARG A 215 -14.00 8.23 12.69
C ARG A 215 -15.04 8.99 11.87
N GLU A 216 -15.93 9.74 12.51
CA GLU A 216 -16.94 10.56 11.83
C GLU A 216 -16.30 11.64 10.93
N MET A 217 -15.20 12.23 11.40
CA MET A 217 -14.42 13.20 10.64
C MET A 217 -13.60 12.58 9.50
N GLY A 218 -13.44 11.25 9.47
CA GLY A 218 -12.68 10.55 8.42
C GLY A 218 -11.18 10.41 8.69
N TRP A 219 -10.72 10.72 9.90
CA TRP A 219 -9.31 10.54 10.30
C TRP A 219 -8.96 9.08 10.60
N ILE A 220 -9.94 8.29 11.01
CA ILE A 220 -9.79 6.87 11.35
C ILE A 220 -10.80 6.06 10.56
N ALA A 221 -10.39 4.89 10.07
CA ALA A 221 -11.27 3.98 9.36
C ALA A 221 -12.52 3.59 10.20
N PRO A 222 -13.69 3.44 9.56
CA PRO A 222 -14.92 3.07 10.27
C PRO A 222 -14.81 1.66 10.87
N LEU A 223 -15.49 1.45 12.01
CA LEU A 223 -15.58 0.12 12.63
C LEU A 223 -16.43 -0.81 11.78
N THR A 224 -15.90 -2.00 11.48
CA THR A 224 -16.67 -3.09 10.88
C THR A 224 -17.55 -3.79 11.92
N PRO A 225 -18.61 -4.49 11.50
CA PRO A 225 -19.51 -5.20 12.43
C PRO A 225 -18.77 -6.16 13.37
N ALA A 226 -17.75 -6.87 12.88
CA ALA A 226 -16.93 -7.80 13.66
C ALA A 226 -16.07 -7.13 14.74
N SER A 227 -15.73 -5.84 14.59
CA SER A 227 -14.95 -5.08 15.58
C SER A 227 -15.83 -4.37 16.61
N LYS A 228 -17.14 -4.21 16.34
CA LYS A 228 -18.09 -3.66 17.33
C LYS A 228 -18.32 -4.61 18.52
N CYS A 229 -18.31 -5.93 18.31
CA CYS A 229 -18.51 -6.91 19.40
C CYS A 229 -17.37 -6.98 20.44
N LEU A 230 -16.20 -6.39 20.16
CA LEU A 230 -15.08 -6.37 21.10
C LEU A 230 -15.09 -5.13 22.03
N HIS A 231 -15.99 -4.17 21.76
CA HIS A 231 -16.10 -2.92 22.52
C HIS A 231 -17.42 -2.82 23.31
N THR A 232 -18.20 -3.90 23.37
CA THR A 232 -19.35 -4.10 24.28
C THR A 232 -18.94 -5.02 25.41
#